data_AF-A0A915XXR4-F1
#
_entry.id   AF-A0A915XXR4-F1
#
_cell.length_a   1.000
_cell.length_b   1.000
_cell.length_c   1.000
_cell.angle_alpha   90.00
_cell.angle_beta   90.00
_cell.angle_gamma   90.00
#
_symmetry.space_group_name_H-M   'P 1'
#
loop_
_entity.id
_entity.type
_entity.pdbx_description
1 polymer ?
#
loop_
_entity_poly.entity_id
_entity_poly.type
_entity_poly.pdbx_seq_one_letter_code
_entity_poly.pdbx_strand_id
1 'polypeptide(L)'
;MNLIQTYFERLHAQLRLLEQRSHAAIAQAAEQCAQRLMQGGVIHVYDTGHLVSRELINRAGGLAAFAPFSFDLQVTNTNAYREAQGVGAQTTPETVRCIVRAALDRSRITPDDVLIIGSVSGKTPFPVELAIQARERGVFTIGLTALDYSSQLQSEHESGKRLYEVVDLVIDNAAPYGDAMLTLEGVETAFCPASGLGAAAALWAMVAGIVERMTAADKPPTILASINKPDGMERYRQTIEHYKQRGY
;
A
#
# COMPACT_ATOMS: atom_id res chain seq x y z
N MET A 1 21.28 15.53 23.57
CA MET A 1 20.98 14.14 23.17
C MET A 1 21.56 13.90 21.78
N ASN A 2 22.15 12.74 21.48
CA ASN A 2 22.72 12.51 20.14
C ASN A 2 21.62 12.18 19.10
N LEU A 3 21.92 12.26 17.80
CA LEU A 3 20.91 12.04 16.74
C LEU A 3 20.32 10.63 16.73
N ILE A 4 21.07 9.61 17.14
CA ILE A 4 20.57 8.22 17.21
C ILE A 4 19.49 8.11 18.29
N GLN A 5 19.72 8.70 19.46
CA GLN A 5 18.72 8.76 20.53
C GLN A 5 17.50 9.59 20.09
N THR A 6 17.72 10.75 19.46
CA THR A 6 16.64 11.58 18.89
C THR A 6 15.80 10.81 17.88
N TYR A 7 16.42 10.00 17.02
CA TYR A 7 15.72 9.16 16.05
C TYR A 7 14.74 8.20 16.73
N PHE A 8 15.21 7.43 17.73
CA PHE A 8 14.34 6.47 18.42
C PHE A 8 13.23 7.15 19.20
N GLU A 9 13.49 8.31 19.82
CA GLU A 9 12.42 9.10 20.45
C GLU A 9 11.36 9.56 19.45
N ARG A 10 11.78 10.03 18.27
CA ARG A 10 10.86 10.44 17.19
C ARG A 10 10.07 9.26 16.65
N LEU A 11 10.71 8.10 16.47
CA LEU A 11 10.06 6.86 16.05
C LEU A 11 8.99 6.41 17.07
N HIS A 12 9.32 6.40 18.37
CA HIS A 12 8.34 6.06 19.41
C HIS A 12 7.18 7.04 19.46
N ALA A 13 7.44 8.34 19.25
CA ALA A 13 6.38 9.34 19.14
C ALA A 13 5.48 9.09 17.92
N GLN A 14 6.08 8.79 16.76
CA GLN A 14 5.34 8.48 15.53
C GLN A 14 4.45 7.25 15.70
N LEU A 15 4.96 6.16 16.28
CA LEU A 15 4.17 4.93 16.48
C LEU A 15 2.98 5.16 17.43
N ARG A 16 3.17 5.94 18.49
CA ARG A 16 2.05 6.33 19.38
C ARG A 16 1.02 7.18 18.64
N LEU A 17 1.46 8.11 17.79
CA LEU A 17 0.57 8.94 17.00
C LEU A 17 -0.22 8.11 15.97
N LEU A 18 0.45 7.18 15.31
CA LEU A 18 -0.16 6.22 14.39
C LEU A 18 -1.26 5.42 15.08
N GLU A 19 -0.96 4.82 16.23
CA GLU A 19 -1.95 4.07 17.01
C GLU A 19 -3.15 4.96 17.36
N GLN A 20 -2.92 6.16 17.89
CA GLN A 20 -4.00 7.08 18.27
C GLN A 20 -4.89 7.51 17.09
N ARG A 21 -4.28 7.86 15.94
CA ARG A 21 -5.01 8.40 14.78
C ARG A 21 -5.67 7.31 13.93
N SER A 22 -5.00 6.17 13.79
CA SER A 22 -5.37 5.17 12.79
C SER A 22 -5.94 3.88 13.39
N HIS A 23 -6.04 3.72 14.71
CA HIS A 23 -6.60 2.51 15.33
C HIS A 23 -7.98 2.15 14.76
N ALA A 24 -8.92 3.11 14.70
CA ALA A 24 -10.27 2.85 14.19
C ALA A 24 -10.25 2.45 12.70
N ALA A 25 -9.45 3.13 11.88
CA ALA A 25 -9.30 2.81 10.46
C ALA A 25 -8.64 1.44 10.24
N ILE A 26 -7.61 1.10 11.03
CA ILE A 26 -6.94 -0.22 10.98
C ILE A 26 -7.92 -1.32 11.38
N ALA A 27 -8.72 -1.12 12.43
CA ALA A 27 -9.73 -2.08 12.86
C ALA A 27 -10.83 -2.27 11.79
N GLN A 28 -11.28 -1.19 11.16
CA GLN A 28 -12.24 -1.25 10.06
C GLN A 28 -11.65 -1.93 8.82
N ALA A 29 -10.39 -1.65 8.48
CA ALA A 29 -9.69 -2.31 7.39
C ALA A 29 -9.58 -3.82 7.64
N ALA A 30 -9.20 -4.21 8.86
CA ALA A 30 -9.12 -5.62 9.26
C ALA A 30 -10.48 -6.33 9.13
N GLU A 31 -11.57 -5.67 9.53
CA GLU A 31 -12.92 -6.19 9.36
C GLU A 31 -13.28 -6.40 7.88
N GLN A 32 -13.12 -5.38 7.04
CA GLN A 32 -13.47 -5.43 5.63
C GLN A 32 -12.64 -6.46 4.87
N CYS A 33 -11.36 -6.59 5.21
CA CYS A 33 -10.46 -7.62 4.70
C CYS A 33 -10.91 -9.01 5.15
N ALA A 34 -11.12 -9.23 6.45
CA ALA A 34 -11.51 -10.55 6.98
C ALA A 34 -12.83 -11.04 6.36
N GLN A 35 -13.84 -10.18 6.24
CA GLN A 35 -15.13 -10.50 5.63
C GLN A 35 -14.98 -10.96 4.17
N ARG A 36 -14.19 -10.22 3.38
CA ARG A 36 -13.95 -10.53 1.96
C ARG A 36 -13.10 -11.77 1.77
N LEU A 37 -12.05 -11.95 2.57
CA LEU A 37 -11.27 -13.18 2.56
C LEU A 37 -12.18 -14.38 2.83
N MET A 38 -13.02 -14.35 3.86
CA MET A 38 -13.94 -15.46 4.15
C MET A 38 -15.01 -15.75 3.07
N GLN A 39 -15.13 -14.88 2.06
CA GLN A 39 -15.97 -15.02 0.87
C GLN A 39 -15.17 -15.44 -0.39
N GLY A 40 -13.86 -15.71 -0.24
CA GLY A 40 -12.97 -16.10 -1.34
C GLY A 40 -12.26 -14.95 -2.04
N GLY A 41 -12.35 -13.72 -1.49
CA GLY A 41 -11.67 -12.54 -2.03
C GLY A 41 -10.16 -12.53 -1.78
N VAL A 42 -9.49 -11.56 -2.40
CA VAL A 42 -8.03 -11.35 -2.35
C VAL A 42 -7.71 -9.93 -1.87
N ILE A 43 -6.56 -9.73 -1.22
CA ILE A 43 -6.05 -8.40 -0.88
C ILE A 43 -4.94 -8.01 -1.84
N HIS A 44 -5.25 -7.11 -2.76
CA HIS A 44 -4.31 -6.56 -3.72
C HIS A 44 -3.54 -5.38 -3.13
N VAL A 45 -2.26 -5.26 -3.46
CA VAL A 45 -1.39 -4.19 -2.97
C VAL A 45 -0.74 -3.48 -4.16
N TYR A 46 -1.10 -2.22 -4.36
CA TYR A 46 -0.42 -1.28 -5.24
C TYR A 46 0.44 -0.34 -4.39
N ASP A 47 1.74 -0.28 -4.67
CA ASP A 47 2.72 0.53 -3.94
C ASP A 47 3.53 1.36 -4.94
N THR A 48 3.59 2.68 -4.75
CA THR A 48 4.35 3.58 -5.62
C THR A 48 5.88 3.51 -5.42
N GLY A 49 6.40 2.67 -4.51
CA GLY A 49 7.79 2.21 -4.62
C GLY A 49 8.67 2.31 -3.37
N HIS A 50 8.11 2.36 -2.15
CA HIS A 50 8.94 2.48 -0.95
C HIS A 50 9.15 1.16 -0.20
N LEU A 51 8.09 0.49 0.23
CA LEU A 51 8.24 -0.64 1.17
C LEU A 51 7.04 -1.58 1.20
N VAL A 52 5.83 -1.06 1.08
CA VAL A 52 4.56 -1.73 1.43
C VAL A 52 4.41 -3.08 0.74
N SER A 53 4.58 -3.13 -0.58
CA SER A 53 4.44 -4.39 -1.31
C SER A 53 5.53 -5.40 -0.96
N ARG A 54 6.75 -4.93 -0.67
CA ARG A 54 7.88 -5.80 -0.32
C ARG A 54 7.82 -6.31 1.12
N GLU A 55 7.15 -5.57 2.00
CA GLU A 55 7.00 -5.93 3.42
C GLU A 55 5.92 -6.98 3.62
N LEU A 56 4.79 -6.87 2.91
CA LEU A 56 3.64 -7.75 3.10
C LEU A 56 3.67 -9.02 2.25
N ILE A 57 4.10 -8.92 0.99
CA ILE A 57 3.94 -10.01 0.02
C ILE A 57 5.08 -11.03 0.16
N ASN A 58 4.72 -12.32 0.15
CA ASN A 58 5.67 -13.44 0.23
C ASN A 58 6.60 -13.37 1.46
N ARG A 59 6.10 -12.82 2.57
CA ARG A 59 6.83 -12.69 3.83
C ARG A 59 6.45 -13.83 4.78
N ALA A 60 7.43 -14.44 5.44
CA ALA A 60 7.16 -15.38 6.52
C ALA A 60 6.37 -14.69 7.65
N GLY A 61 5.29 -15.32 8.12
CA GLY A 61 4.34 -14.70 9.05
C GLY A 61 3.27 -13.81 8.38
N GLY A 62 3.39 -13.56 7.07
CA GLY A 62 2.39 -12.85 6.27
C GLY A 62 1.26 -13.75 5.78
N LEU A 63 0.16 -13.12 5.36
CA LEU A 63 -0.98 -13.79 4.73
C LEU A 63 -0.60 -14.27 3.32
N ALA A 64 -1.02 -15.48 2.96
CA ALA A 64 -0.95 -15.94 1.57
C ALA A 64 -1.88 -15.12 0.63
N ALA A 65 -2.87 -14.41 1.20
CA ALA A 65 -3.85 -13.59 0.51
C ALA A 65 -3.29 -12.36 -0.23
N PHE A 66 -2.11 -11.88 0.15
CA PHE A 66 -1.59 -10.64 -0.42
C PHE A 66 -1.09 -10.89 -1.84
N ALA A 67 -1.70 -10.19 -2.79
CA ALA A 67 -1.32 -10.22 -4.20
C ALA A 67 -0.75 -8.86 -4.64
N PRO A 68 0.34 -8.84 -5.42
CA PRO A 68 0.81 -7.59 -6.01
C PRO A 68 -0.18 -7.13 -7.09
N PHE A 69 -0.58 -5.86 -7.03
CA PHE A 69 -1.19 -5.17 -8.17
C PHE A 69 -0.19 -4.13 -8.66
N SER A 70 0.53 -4.47 -9.72
CA SER A 70 1.49 -3.59 -10.37
C SER A 70 1.28 -3.59 -11.87
N PHE A 71 1.50 -2.43 -12.48
CA PHE A 71 1.47 -2.25 -13.92
C PHE A 71 2.47 -1.18 -14.28
N ASP A 72 3.07 -1.32 -15.45
CA ASP A 72 4.02 -0.37 -16.01
C ASP A 72 3.84 -0.35 -17.54
N LEU A 73 4.13 0.80 -18.14
CA LEU A 73 4.14 0.96 -19.59
C LEU A 73 5.49 1.50 -20.02
N GLN A 74 6.40 0.59 -20.36
CA GLN A 74 7.70 0.94 -20.89
C GLN A 74 7.65 1.08 -22.43
N VAL A 75 8.00 2.26 -22.93
CA VAL A 75 8.14 2.53 -24.37
C VAL A 75 9.60 2.88 -24.67
N THR A 76 10.28 2.02 -25.43
CA THR A 76 11.64 2.31 -25.93
C THR A 76 11.55 2.94 -27.31
N ASN A 77 11.65 4.27 -27.37
CA ASN A 77 11.56 5.04 -28.61
C ASN A 77 12.50 6.25 -28.57
N THR A 78 13.79 5.99 -28.37
CA THR A 78 14.83 7.02 -28.29
C THR A 78 15.05 7.68 -29.65
N ASN A 79 15.15 9.00 -29.65
CA ASN A 79 15.39 9.77 -30.86
C ASN A 79 16.18 11.03 -30.50
N ALA A 80 17.51 10.97 -30.68
CA ALA A 80 18.43 12.03 -30.28
C ALA A 80 18.10 13.40 -30.91
N TYR A 81 17.58 13.43 -32.13
CA TYR A 81 17.15 14.67 -32.76
C TYR A 81 15.97 15.30 -32.01
N ARG A 82 14.93 14.52 -31.69
CA ARG A 82 13.75 15.00 -30.95
C ARG A 82 14.05 15.35 -29.50
N GLU A 83 14.90 14.56 -28.84
CA GLU A 83 15.37 14.84 -27.48
C GLU A 83 16.12 16.18 -27.42
N ALA A 84 16.98 16.47 -28.41
CA ALA A 84 17.67 17.75 -28.53
C ALA A 84 16.71 18.94 -28.78
N GLN A 85 15.49 18.67 -29.28
CA GLN A 85 14.41 19.66 -29.40
C GLN A 85 13.52 19.76 -28.16
N GLY A 86 13.84 19.04 -27.07
CA GLY A 86 13.04 19.02 -25.84
C GLY A 86 11.71 18.27 -25.96
N VAL A 87 11.52 17.44 -26.99
CA VAL A 87 10.30 16.65 -27.17
C VAL A 87 10.32 15.46 -26.19
N GLY A 88 9.68 15.65 -25.04
CA GLY A 88 9.48 14.61 -24.03
C GLY A 88 8.15 13.87 -24.20
N ALA A 89 8.03 12.72 -23.53
CA ALA A 89 6.74 12.05 -23.37
C ALA A 89 5.77 12.96 -22.60
N GLN A 90 4.54 13.08 -23.11
CA GLN A 90 3.47 13.85 -22.48
C GLN A 90 2.36 12.89 -22.04
N THR A 91 2.35 12.54 -20.76
CA THR A 91 1.26 11.75 -20.19
C THR A 91 0.08 12.68 -19.92
N THR A 92 -1.01 12.54 -20.68
CA THR A 92 -2.25 13.30 -20.47
C THR A 92 -3.16 12.60 -19.46
N PRO A 93 -4.16 13.29 -18.88
CA PRO A 93 -5.19 12.64 -18.07
C PRO A 93 -5.84 11.46 -18.80
N GLU A 94 -6.20 11.61 -20.07
CA GLU A 94 -6.75 10.52 -20.91
C GLU A 94 -5.80 9.32 -20.97
N THR A 95 -4.49 9.57 -21.04
CA THR A 95 -3.47 8.53 -21.09
C THR A 95 -3.44 7.76 -19.77
N VAL A 96 -3.48 8.45 -18.62
CA VAL A 96 -3.56 7.83 -17.29
C VAL A 96 -4.83 6.99 -17.17
N ARG A 97 -6.00 7.54 -17.53
CA ARG A 97 -7.29 6.82 -17.49
C ARG A 97 -7.24 5.53 -18.31
N CYS A 98 -6.70 5.60 -19.54
CA CYS A 98 -6.58 4.44 -20.42
C CYS A 98 -5.61 3.37 -19.88
N ILE A 99 -4.46 3.76 -19.32
CA ILE A 99 -3.49 2.81 -18.76
C ILE A 99 -4.09 2.11 -17.53
N VAL A 100 -4.68 2.87 -16.60
CA VAL A 100 -5.33 2.30 -15.41
C VAL A 100 -6.49 1.38 -15.81
N ARG A 101 -7.30 1.80 -16.78
CA ARG A 101 -8.39 0.98 -17.33
C ARG A 101 -7.88 -0.35 -17.86
N ALA A 102 -6.84 -0.31 -18.70
CA ALA A 102 -6.23 -1.48 -19.28
C ALA A 102 -5.62 -2.41 -18.22
N ALA A 103 -4.97 -1.84 -17.19
CA ALA A 103 -4.41 -2.62 -16.08
C ALA A 103 -5.50 -3.36 -15.30
N LEU A 104 -6.57 -2.67 -14.93
CA LEU A 104 -7.71 -3.28 -14.23
C LEU A 104 -8.43 -4.31 -15.11
N ASP A 105 -8.67 -4.01 -16.40
CA ASP A 105 -9.31 -4.94 -17.35
C ASP A 105 -8.49 -6.21 -17.60
N ARG A 106 -7.15 -6.12 -17.53
CA ARG A 106 -6.26 -7.26 -17.72
C ARG A 106 -5.99 -8.03 -16.43
N SER A 107 -6.31 -7.46 -15.28
CA SER A 107 -6.14 -8.10 -13.98
C SER A 107 -7.21 -9.16 -13.71
N ARG A 108 -7.08 -9.86 -12.57
CA ARG A 108 -8.11 -10.78 -12.05
C ARG A 108 -8.87 -10.18 -10.87
N ILE A 109 -8.80 -8.87 -10.67
CA ILE A 109 -9.46 -8.20 -9.55
C ILE A 109 -10.98 -8.30 -9.69
N THR A 110 -11.68 -8.53 -8.59
CA THR A 110 -13.14 -8.67 -8.53
C THR A 110 -13.74 -7.70 -7.51
N PRO A 111 -15.05 -7.43 -7.55
CA PRO A 111 -15.72 -6.59 -6.54
C PRO A 111 -15.63 -7.14 -5.11
N ASP A 112 -15.39 -8.45 -4.96
CA ASP A 112 -15.23 -9.11 -3.66
C ASP A 112 -13.82 -8.92 -3.07
N ASP A 113 -12.91 -8.27 -3.79
CA ASP A 113 -11.53 -8.03 -3.36
C ASP A 113 -11.36 -6.71 -2.59
N VAL A 114 -10.20 -6.57 -1.95
CA VAL A 114 -9.68 -5.32 -1.39
C VAL A 114 -8.49 -4.85 -2.22
N LEU A 115 -8.39 -3.55 -2.50
CA LEU A 115 -7.21 -2.92 -3.09
C LEU A 115 -6.61 -1.89 -2.13
N ILE A 116 -5.44 -2.21 -1.60
CA ILE A 116 -4.61 -1.28 -0.83
C ILE A 116 -3.74 -0.48 -1.80
N ILE A 117 -3.83 0.85 -1.71
CA ILE A 117 -3.09 1.79 -2.56
C ILE A 117 -2.17 2.60 -1.64
N GLY A 118 -0.87 2.32 -1.71
CA GLY A 118 0.17 3.02 -0.97
C GLY A 118 0.72 4.20 -1.77
N SER A 119 0.52 5.42 -1.25
CA SER A 119 1.15 6.63 -1.77
C SER A 119 1.28 7.68 -0.67
N VAL A 120 2.52 8.04 -0.32
CA VAL A 120 2.79 8.95 0.80
C VAL A 120 2.19 10.35 0.54
N SER A 121 2.38 10.89 -0.66
CA SER A 121 1.81 12.18 -1.05
C SER A 121 0.36 12.05 -1.54
N GLY A 122 -0.02 10.92 -2.12
CA GLY A 122 -1.35 10.70 -2.68
C GLY A 122 -1.75 11.67 -3.80
N LYS A 123 -0.82 12.47 -4.34
CA LYS A 123 -1.13 13.58 -5.25
C LYS A 123 -1.01 13.24 -6.73
N THR A 124 -0.27 12.18 -7.07
CA THR A 124 0.06 11.85 -8.46
C THR A 124 -1.14 11.19 -9.16
N PRO A 125 -1.26 11.30 -10.49
CA PRO A 125 -2.47 10.88 -11.20
C PRO A 125 -2.78 9.38 -11.08
N PHE A 126 -1.78 8.50 -11.19
CA PHE A 126 -1.97 7.05 -11.22
C PHE A 126 -2.64 6.45 -9.96
N PRO A 127 -2.17 6.69 -8.72
CA PRO A 127 -2.85 6.16 -7.53
C PRO A 127 -4.27 6.72 -7.35
N VAL A 128 -4.50 7.98 -7.72
CA VAL A 128 -5.83 8.61 -7.64
C VAL A 128 -6.78 7.98 -8.65
N GLU A 129 -6.36 7.86 -9.91
CA GLU A 129 -7.17 7.28 -10.98
C GLU A 129 -7.44 5.78 -10.73
N LEU A 130 -6.45 5.05 -10.21
CA LEU A 130 -6.61 3.65 -9.79
C LEU A 130 -7.67 3.51 -8.71
N ALA A 131 -7.66 4.37 -7.69
CA ALA A 131 -8.67 4.34 -6.63
C ALA A 131 -10.08 4.61 -7.19
N ILE A 132 -10.24 5.63 -8.03
CA ILE A 132 -11.53 5.99 -8.64
C ILE A 132 -12.07 4.81 -9.46
N GLN A 133 -11.29 4.29 -10.42
CA GLN A 133 -11.76 3.22 -11.30
C GLN A 133 -11.95 1.89 -10.57
N ALA A 134 -11.16 1.58 -9.54
CA ALA A 134 -11.37 0.37 -8.73
C ALA A 134 -12.69 0.43 -7.96
N ARG A 135 -13.03 1.59 -7.38
CA ARG A 135 -14.31 1.80 -6.70
C ARG A 135 -15.50 1.74 -7.62
N GLU A 136 -15.38 2.29 -8.83
CA GLU A 136 -16.42 2.17 -9.86
C GLU A 136 -16.71 0.71 -10.25
N ARG A 137 -15.72 -0.18 -10.07
CA ARG A 137 -15.88 -1.64 -10.25
C ARG A 137 -16.36 -2.37 -9.00
N GLY A 138 -16.66 -1.65 -7.92
CA GLY A 138 -17.11 -2.22 -6.65
C GLY A 138 -16.01 -2.78 -5.75
N VAL A 139 -14.73 -2.61 -6.12
CA VAL A 139 -13.60 -3.04 -5.29
C VAL A 139 -13.50 -2.11 -4.07
N PHE A 140 -13.34 -2.69 -2.88
CA PHE A 140 -13.12 -1.88 -1.68
C PHE A 140 -11.69 -1.34 -1.64
N THR A 141 -11.55 -0.02 -1.57
CA THR A 141 -10.24 0.65 -1.67
C THR A 141 -9.77 1.20 -0.32
N ILE A 142 -8.51 0.93 0.00
CA ILE A 142 -7.84 1.45 1.18
C ILE A 142 -6.68 2.33 0.72
N GLY A 143 -6.70 3.61 1.06
CA GLY A 143 -5.59 4.53 0.82
C GLY A 143 -4.65 4.55 2.02
N LEU A 144 -3.39 4.16 1.82
CA LEU A 144 -2.33 4.27 2.82
C LEU A 144 -1.45 5.48 2.48
N THR A 145 -1.57 6.55 3.27
CA THR A 145 -0.95 7.84 2.96
C THR A 145 -0.51 8.58 4.22
N ALA A 146 0.18 9.71 4.08
CA ALA A 146 0.56 10.58 5.18
C ALA A 146 -0.36 11.80 5.18
N LEU A 147 -1.36 11.87 6.07
CA LEU A 147 -2.38 12.93 6.00
C LEU A 147 -1.78 14.33 6.23
N ASP A 148 -0.83 14.45 7.16
CA ASP A 148 -0.14 15.71 7.46
C ASP A 148 0.70 16.21 6.25
N TYR A 149 1.05 15.31 5.32
CA TYR A 149 1.74 15.66 4.09
C TYR A 149 0.77 15.85 2.92
N SER A 150 -0.04 14.85 2.61
CA SER A 150 -0.94 14.80 1.44
C SER A 150 -1.92 15.97 1.41
N SER A 151 -2.49 16.35 2.56
CA SER A 151 -3.47 17.43 2.67
C SER A 151 -2.93 18.82 2.27
N GLN A 152 -1.61 19.01 2.34
CA GLN A 152 -0.95 20.28 2.02
C GLN A 152 -0.49 20.36 0.56
N LEU A 153 -0.53 19.26 -0.19
CA LEU A 153 -0.02 19.20 -1.56
C LEU A 153 -1.13 19.45 -2.56
N GLN A 154 -0.85 20.19 -3.63
CA GLN A 154 -1.79 20.29 -4.75
C GLN A 154 -1.87 18.94 -5.49
N SER A 155 -3.08 18.50 -5.82
CA SER A 155 -3.26 17.31 -6.66
C SER A 155 -2.78 17.57 -8.09
N GLU A 156 -2.16 16.56 -8.69
CA GLU A 156 -1.80 16.52 -10.11
C GLU A 156 -2.87 15.79 -10.94
N HIS A 157 -3.84 15.16 -10.28
CA HIS A 157 -4.96 14.52 -10.95
C HIS A 157 -6.00 15.56 -11.41
N GLU A 158 -6.61 15.34 -12.57
CA GLU A 158 -7.57 16.29 -13.18
C GLU A 158 -8.80 16.57 -12.30
N SER A 159 -9.17 15.63 -11.43
CA SER A 159 -10.27 15.81 -10.48
C SER A 159 -9.96 16.82 -9.37
N GLY A 160 -8.70 17.25 -9.23
CA GLY A 160 -8.23 18.10 -8.13
C GLY A 160 -8.11 17.37 -6.79
N LYS A 161 -8.43 16.07 -6.74
CA LYS A 161 -8.44 15.26 -5.51
C LYS A 161 -7.14 14.49 -5.31
N ARG A 162 -6.80 14.22 -4.05
CA ARG A 162 -5.72 13.30 -3.64
C ARG A 162 -6.31 11.93 -3.30
N LEU A 163 -5.43 10.94 -3.14
CA LEU A 163 -5.80 9.56 -2.84
C LEU A 163 -6.76 9.44 -1.65
N TYR A 164 -6.49 10.15 -0.54
CA TYR A 164 -7.32 10.07 0.66
C TYR A 164 -8.76 10.58 0.47
N GLU A 165 -9.02 11.31 -0.62
CA GLU A 165 -10.34 11.90 -0.93
C GLU A 165 -11.16 11.01 -1.88
N VAL A 166 -10.57 9.94 -2.41
CA VAL A 166 -11.18 9.10 -3.44
C VAL A 166 -11.24 7.61 -3.08
N VAL A 167 -10.71 7.20 -1.93
CA VAL A 167 -10.79 5.82 -1.40
C VAL A 167 -11.98 5.63 -0.47
N ASP A 168 -12.37 4.38 -0.20
CA ASP A 168 -13.43 4.06 0.77
C ASP A 168 -12.95 4.20 2.22
N LEU A 169 -11.67 3.92 2.46
CA LEU A 169 -11.07 3.98 3.78
C LEU A 169 -9.63 4.52 3.71
N VAL A 170 -9.28 5.41 4.63
CA VAL A 170 -7.94 5.98 4.73
C VAL A 170 -7.24 5.43 5.97
N ILE A 171 -6.02 4.95 5.80
CA ILE A 171 -5.09 4.66 6.89
C ILE A 171 -3.99 5.73 6.82
N ASP A 172 -3.95 6.61 7.84
CA ASP A 172 -2.86 7.58 8.01
C ASP A 172 -1.63 6.86 8.56
N ASN A 173 -0.51 6.90 7.85
CA ASN A 173 0.77 6.35 8.29
C ASN A 173 1.52 7.25 9.31
N ALA A 174 0.92 8.40 9.66
CA ALA A 174 1.41 9.37 10.63
C ALA A 174 2.81 9.93 10.30
N ALA A 175 3.23 9.89 9.04
CA ALA A 175 4.44 10.58 8.64
C ALA A 175 4.21 12.11 8.64
N PRO A 176 5.19 12.89 9.14
CA PRO A 176 5.09 14.33 9.13
C PRO A 176 5.20 14.89 7.70
N TYR A 177 4.85 16.16 7.54
CA TYR A 177 5.09 16.90 6.30
C TYR A 177 6.56 16.77 5.86
N GLY A 178 6.77 16.44 4.58
CA GLY A 178 8.10 16.21 4.01
C GLY A 178 8.68 14.82 4.28
N ASP A 179 7.97 13.94 4.99
CA ASP A 179 8.37 12.56 5.28
C ASP A 179 9.81 12.45 5.82
N ALA A 180 10.09 13.19 6.90
CA ALA A 180 11.40 13.20 7.54
C ALA A 180 11.27 13.40 9.06
N MET A 181 12.07 12.67 9.84
CA MET A 181 12.05 12.74 11.30
C MET A 181 13.12 13.66 11.90
N LEU A 182 14.20 13.95 11.16
CA LEU A 182 15.38 14.62 11.68
C LEU A 182 15.85 15.78 10.80
N THR A 183 16.48 16.75 11.46
CA THR A 183 17.20 17.88 10.87
C THR A 183 18.53 18.05 11.60
N LEU A 184 19.55 18.60 10.94
CA LEU A 184 20.84 18.90 11.54
C LEU A 184 21.44 20.16 10.90
N GLU A 185 22.00 21.07 11.70
CA GLU A 185 22.72 22.24 11.17
C GLU A 185 23.86 21.80 10.24
N GLY A 186 23.96 22.44 9.07
CA GLY A 186 24.89 22.06 8.01
C GLY A 186 24.39 20.93 7.08
N VAL A 187 23.21 20.36 7.33
CA VAL A 187 22.52 19.44 6.40
C VAL A 187 21.26 20.12 5.88
N GLU A 188 21.23 20.42 4.58
CA GLU A 188 20.16 21.21 3.96
C GLU A 188 18.78 20.52 3.99
N THR A 189 18.77 19.19 3.87
CA THR A 189 17.54 18.41 3.70
C THR A 189 17.23 17.62 4.97
N ALA A 190 15.97 17.70 5.42
CA ALA A 190 15.48 16.83 6.49
C ALA A 190 15.57 15.35 6.06
N PHE A 191 15.90 14.46 6.99
CA PHE A 191 16.26 13.08 6.68
C PHE A 191 15.62 12.08 7.66
N CYS A 192 15.87 10.79 7.43
CA CYS A 192 15.24 9.66 8.12
C CYS A 192 13.71 9.63 7.91
N PRO A 193 13.24 9.07 6.78
CA PRO A 193 11.83 9.05 6.46
C PRO A 193 11.00 8.19 7.42
N ALA A 194 9.75 8.60 7.62
CA ALA A 194 8.86 8.07 8.64
C ALA A 194 7.77 7.16 8.04
N SER A 195 7.36 7.46 6.80
CA SER A 195 6.21 6.85 6.13
C SER A 195 6.29 5.34 6.01
N GLY A 196 7.45 4.79 5.67
CA GLY A 196 7.64 3.34 5.54
C GLY A 196 7.43 2.60 6.86
N LEU A 197 7.94 3.13 7.97
CA LEU A 197 7.80 2.53 9.30
C LEU A 197 6.34 2.56 9.76
N GLY A 198 5.67 3.70 9.58
CA GLY A 198 4.26 3.84 9.91
C GLY A 198 3.36 2.95 9.06
N ALA A 199 3.65 2.87 7.76
CA ALA A 199 2.94 2.00 6.82
C ALA A 199 3.06 0.52 7.19
N ALA A 200 4.28 0.04 7.45
CA ALA A 200 4.53 -1.34 7.86
C ALA A 200 3.83 -1.66 9.18
N ALA A 201 3.96 -0.80 10.20
CA ALA A 201 3.31 -1.00 11.49
C ALA A 201 1.78 -1.06 11.38
N ALA A 202 1.17 -0.14 10.62
CA ALA A 202 -0.28 -0.10 10.44
C ALA A 202 -0.81 -1.37 9.74
N LEU A 203 -0.12 -1.83 8.70
CA LEU A 203 -0.55 -2.98 7.93
C LEU A 203 -0.31 -4.30 8.67
N TRP A 204 0.76 -4.43 9.46
CA TRP A 204 0.93 -5.59 10.34
C TRP A 204 -0.12 -5.63 11.47
N ALA A 205 -0.50 -4.46 12.01
CA ALA A 205 -1.61 -4.37 12.96
C ALA A 205 -2.94 -4.78 12.30
N MET A 206 -3.17 -4.39 11.04
CA MET A 206 -4.32 -4.83 10.26
C MET A 206 -4.32 -6.36 10.07
N VAL A 207 -3.16 -6.95 9.74
CA VAL A 207 -3.02 -8.42 9.63
C VAL A 207 -3.37 -9.11 10.96
N ALA A 208 -2.92 -8.58 12.10
CA ALA A 208 -3.29 -9.13 13.40
C ALA A 208 -4.81 -9.14 13.60
N GLY A 209 -5.49 -8.03 13.27
CA GLY A 209 -6.95 -7.93 13.34
C GLY A 209 -7.68 -8.88 12.38
N ILE A 210 -7.13 -9.13 11.17
CA ILE A 210 -7.66 -10.10 10.21
C ILE A 210 -7.60 -11.51 10.79
N VAL A 211 -6.41 -11.91 11.28
CA VAL A 211 -6.18 -13.25 11.84
C VAL A 211 -7.11 -13.51 13.02
N GLU A 212 -7.23 -12.55 13.94
CA GLU A 212 -8.14 -12.63 15.09
C GLU A 212 -9.59 -12.92 14.65
N ARG A 213 -10.13 -12.11 13.73
CA ARG A 213 -11.51 -12.21 13.26
C ARG A 213 -11.80 -13.50 12.53
N MET A 214 -10.94 -13.85 11.58
CA MET A 214 -11.08 -15.07 10.78
C MET A 214 -10.97 -16.32 11.66
N THR A 215 -10.08 -16.33 12.64
CA THR A 215 -9.95 -17.43 13.61
C THR A 215 -11.18 -17.53 14.51
N ALA A 216 -11.72 -16.40 14.99
CA ALA A 216 -12.95 -16.37 15.78
C ALA A 216 -14.20 -16.85 15.00
N ALA A 217 -14.13 -16.84 13.67
CA ALA A 217 -15.16 -17.36 12.78
C ALA A 217 -14.89 -18.80 12.29
N ASP A 218 -13.99 -19.54 12.95
CA ASP A 218 -13.58 -20.92 12.59
C ASP A 218 -13.03 -21.08 11.16
N LYS A 219 -12.53 -19.98 10.57
CA LYS A 219 -11.93 -19.93 9.23
C LYS A 219 -10.53 -19.28 9.28
N PRO A 220 -9.56 -19.84 10.03
CA PRO A 220 -8.25 -19.20 10.21
C PRO A 220 -7.55 -18.99 8.86
N PRO A 221 -6.88 -17.85 8.66
CA PRO A 221 -6.23 -17.59 7.39
C PRO A 221 -4.96 -18.41 7.22
N THR A 222 -4.61 -18.72 5.97
CA THR A 222 -3.31 -19.28 5.61
C THR A 222 -2.18 -18.26 5.85
N ILE A 223 -1.25 -18.61 6.75
CA ILE A 223 -0.04 -17.85 7.09
C ILE A 223 1.19 -18.54 6.50
N LEU A 224 2.05 -17.76 5.82
CA LEU A 224 3.25 -18.28 5.18
C LEU A 224 4.30 -18.73 6.21
N ALA A 225 4.68 -20.00 6.14
CA ALA A 225 5.76 -20.56 6.95
C ALA A 225 7.13 -20.01 6.53
N SER A 226 8.04 -19.85 7.49
CA SER A 226 9.44 -19.51 7.20
C SER A 226 10.16 -20.70 6.58
N ILE A 227 10.73 -20.49 5.38
CA ILE A 227 11.50 -21.51 4.66
C ILE A 227 12.82 -21.87 5.36
N ASN A 228 13.30 -21.00 6.25
CA ASN A 228 14.57 -21.17 6.95
C ASN A 228 14.49 -22.08 8.19
N LYS A 229 13.28 -22.55 8.56
CA LYS A 229 13.11 -23.52 9.66
C LYS A 229 13.37 -24.96 9.18
N PRO A 230 13.70 -25.87 10.13
CA PRO A 230 13.40 -27.30 10.13
C PRO A 230 13.05 -27.99 8.82
N ASP A 231 11.86 -27.76 8.34
CA ASP A 231 11.14 -28.42 7.26
C ASP A 231 10.46 -27.35 6.40
N GLY A 232 11.02 -26.13 6.43
CA GLY A 232 10.34 -24.90 6.04
C GLY A 232 9.93 -24.87 4.58
N MET A 233 10.77 -25.40 3.68
CA MET A 233 10.43 -25.51 2.26
C MET A 233 9.24 -26.44 2.01
N GLU A 234 9.16 -27.56 2.74
CA GLU A 234 8.05 -28.50 2.59
C GLU A 234 6.75 -27.90 3.14
N ARG A 235 6.81 -27.31 4.34
CA ARG A 235 5.67 -26.62 4.94
C ARG A 235 5.19 -25.45 4.10
N TYR A 236 6.11 -24.68 3.50
CA TYR A 236 5.76 -23.61 2.59
C TYR A 236 5.00 -24.13 1.37
N ARG A 237 5.48 -25.21 0.73
CA ARG A 237 4.77 -25.84 -0.41
C ARG A 237 3.37 -26.29 -0.01
N GLN A 238 3.25 -26.97 1.12
CA GLN A 238 1.95 -27.42 1.65
C GLN A 238 1.01 -26.23 1.92
N THR A 239 1.53 -25.14 2.49
CA THR A 239 0.79 -23.90 2.74
C THR A 239 0.24 -23.30 1.44
N ILE A 240 1.07 -23.23 0.40
CA ILE A 240 0.66 -22.69 -0.91
C ILE A 240 -0.35 -23.61 -1.60
N GLU A 241 -0.15 -24.93 -1.58
CA GLU A 241 -1.12 -25.86 -2.17
C GLU A 241 -2.46 -25.83 -1.44
N HIS A 242 -2.45 -25.71 -0.11
CA HIS A 242 -3.67 -25.53 0.68
C HIS A 242 -4.42 -24.26 0.27
N TYR A 243 -3.69 -23.15 0.15
CA TYR A 243 -4.26 -21.87 -0.28
C TYR A 243 -4.84 -21.96 -1.70
N LYS A 244 -4.15 -22.59 -2.65
CA LYS A 244 -4.68 -22.78 -4.02
C LYS A 244 -5.97 -23.58 -4.07
N GLN A 245 -6.12 -24.58 -3.19
CA GLN A 245 -7.30 -25.44 -3.17
C GLN A 245 -8.50 -24.80 -2.47
N ARG A 246 -8.24 -24.02 -1.43
CA ARG A 246 -9.29 -23.51 -0.54
C ARG A 246 -9.60 -22.03 -0.72
N GLY A 247 -8.64 -21.25 -1.22
CA GLY A 247 -8.65 -19.81 -0.99
C GLY A 247 -8.78 -19.55 0.51
N TYR A 248 -9.93 -19.01 0.89
CA TYR A 248 -10.37 -18.72 2.26
C TYR A 248 -11.88 -18.99 2.42
#